data_AF-B0DMC2-F1
#
_entry.id   AF-B0DMC2-F1
#
_cell.length_a   1.000
_cell.length_b   1.000
_cell.length_c   1.000
_cell.angle_alpha   90.00
_cell.angle_beta   90.00
_cell.angle_gamma   90.00
#
_symmetry.space_group_name_H-M   'P 1'
#
loop_
_entity.id
_entity.type
_entity.pdbx_description
1 polymer ?
#
loop_
_entity_poly.entity_id
_entity_poly.type
_entity_poly.pdbx_seq_one_letter_code
_entity_poly.pdbx_strand_id
1 'polypeptide(L)'
;MPTAMDIHPNDCHVSFNVQDDDENPQTLKIITVMATHPAHHGPVASIEAVKILRRFCKGQFLDVMDEESDEMHQFSVALFDKFGKVKPFLISEGHRSGTGCWGEELNTGELIYIKDINVNDPYRGKGVGSWILKQFLTSHHVGPSDTVICWPTPSNQPPSQEEWKAIQNRQISFLRKNHFRRIGRTSFFGYSPNPSHPSRSVSADADPESAEALFTQSVGPASATDQAQAFPLHFALINLPRSEVPNAIRSFHAVDSNLIHKQDQDGFTLLYLAAAQGNAPAVSTLLELGAASDLNNYANKEGMTPLERIDETMRSEREFSETLLQQWDGYSGEQLAVQAMLTRALGVFPEGMSDETYAEKKKWGCTCDQCTDGWLSPRMRFRLDYESALCSDVMRDCAPLFRVGELLDDLLPPQFDSIPEHVRANMTKTFYFGFINLFKALNIILRDVNKAPTISDVQALAYRDTSAAFYFGKGGKVEYAIDALVNSTEEASSLIDGTFEELYEDENETDDSFRRLPKCANDLEFGLVKRKMGGFLGAAGGILGGPAFGGGFGSMAPGDVALLRSLQASIAMQQDEGEEGDDDDDSGMDY
;
A
#
# COMPACT_ATOMS: atom_id res chain seq x y z
N MET A 1 -0.70 -54.68 -7.23
CA MET A 1 -0.99 -53.80 -6.08
C MET A 1 0.27 -53.75 -5.24
N PRO A 2 1.11 -52.70 -5.29
CA PRO A 2 2.19 -52.58 -4.33
C PRO A 2 1.54 -52.35 -2.97
N THR A 3 1.86 -53.22 -2.02
CA THR A 3 1.50 -53.14 -0.61
C THR A 3 1.75 -51.72 -0.09
N ALA A 4 0.72 -51.08 0.45
CA ALA A 4 0.84 -49.81 1.16
C ALA A 4 1.77 -50.03 2.37
N MET A 5 3.04 -49.69 2.23
CA MET A 5 3.95 -49.65 3.36
C MET A 5 3.56 -48.46 4.24
N ASP A 6 3.48 -48.72 5.54
CA ASP A 6 3.40 -47.68 6.56
C ASP A 6 4.72 -46.93 6.54
N ILE A 7 4.68 -45.67 6.10
CA ILE A 7 5.82 -44.75 6.22
C ILE A 7 5.56 -43.93 7.48
N HIS A 8 6.49 -43.99 8.42
CA HIS A 8 6.47 -43.11 9.57
C HIS A 8 7.21 -41.81 9.21
N PRO A 9 6.69 -40.60 9.51
CA PRO A 9 7.35 -39.36 9.12
C PRO A 9 8.79 -39.21 9.61
N ASN A 10 9.13 -39.85 10.73
CA ASN A 10 10.49 -39.84 11.29
C ASN A 10 11.51 -40.66 10.48
N ASP A 11 11.07 -41.48 9.52
CA ASP A 11 11.95 -42.27 8.65
C ASP A 11 12.35 -41.47 7.39
N CYS A 12 11.75 -40.28 7.20
CA CYS A 12 12.04 -39.38 6.10
C CYS A 12 13.19 -38.43 6.43
N HIS A 13 13.91 -38.01 5.39
CA HIS A 13 14.97 -37.00 5.46
C HIS A 13 14.49 -35.73 4.76
N VAL A 14 14.80 -34.56 5.32
CA VAL A 14 14.49 -33.26 4.72
C VAL A 14 15.75 -32.63 4.16
N SER A 15 15.65 -32.07 2.96
CA SER A 15 16.66 -31.22 2.34
C SER A 15 16.07 -29.87 1.97
N PHE A 16 16.88 -28.82 2.08
CA PHE A 16 16.52 -27.45 1.72
C PHE A 16 17.37 -27.01 0.54
N ASN A 17 16.75 -26.36 -0.43
CA ASN A 17 17.41 -25.66 -1.53
C ASN A 17 16.91 -24.21 -1.52
N VAL A 18 17.82 -23.25 -1.54
CA VAL A 18 17.49 -21.83 -1.58
C VAL A 18 18.15 -21.23 -2.80
N GLN A 19 17.36 -20.57 -3.63
CA GLN A 19 17.80 -19.92 -4.85
C GLN A 19 17.35 -18.47 -4.85
N ASP A 20 18.10 -17.64 -5.57
CA ASP A 20 17.69 -16.27 -5.84
C ASP A 20 16.61 -16.31 -6.92
N ASP A 21 15.62 -15.44 -6.82
CA ASP A 21 14.66 -15.27 -7.90
C ASP A 21 15.34 -14.75 -9.17
N ASP A 22 14.85 -15.18 -10.34
CA ASP A 22 15.47 -14.86 -11.62
C ASP A 22 15.28 -13.38 -12.01
N GLU A 23 14.14 -12.79 -11.69
CA GLU A 23 13.79 -11.41 -12.02
C GLU A 23 14.20 -10.46 -10.89
N ASN A 24 14.05 -10.92 -9.65
CA ASN A 24 14.14 -10.14 -8.43
C ASN A 24 15.15 -10.74 -7.41
N PRO A 25 16.43 -10.97 -7.77
CA PRO A 25 17.37 -11.77 -6.99
C PRO A 25 17.77 -11.18 -5.63
N GLN A 26 17.66 -9.85 -5.46
CA GLN A 26 17.99 -9.17 -4.19
C GLN A 26 16.81 -9.10 -3.23
N THR A 27 15.59 -9.19 -3.75
CA THR A 27 14.33 -9.03 -3.01
C THR A 27 13.67 -10.36 -2.69
N LEU A 28 13.74 -11.34 -3.60
CA LEU A 28 13.04 -12.61 -3.47
C LEU A 28 14.03 -13.78 -3.45
N LYS A 29 13.77 -14.73 -2.54
CA LYS A 29 14.49 -16.00 -2.46
C LYS A 29 13.49 -17.16 -2.51
N ILE A 30 13.67 -18.08 -3.46
CA ILE A 30 12.84 -19.27 -3.58
C ILE A 30 13.42 -20.35 -2.67
N ILE A 31 12.59 -20.87 -1.76
CA ILE A 31 12.91 -21.94 -0.82
C ILE A 31 12.14 -23.19 -1.22
N THR A 32 12.87 -24.21 -1.65
CA THR A 32 12.33 -25.55 -1.91
C THR A 32 12.73 -26.50 -0.79
N VAL A 33 11.74 -27.12 -0.16
CA VAL A 33 11.93 -28.16 0.86
C VAL A 33 11.48 -29.49 0.29
N MET A 34 12.34 -30.50 0.35
CA MET A 34 12.01 -31.85 -0.12
C MET A 34 12.14 -32.87 1.01
N ALA A 35 11.10 -33.69 1.19
CA ALA A 35 11.16 -34.87 2.03
C ALA A 35 11.41 -36.11 1.16
N THR A 36 12.43 -36.89 1.48
CA THR A 36 12.75 -38.15 0.79
C THR A 36 12.74 -39.32 1.78
N HIS A 37 12.49 -40.54 1.29
CA HIS A 37 12.52 -41.74 2.12
C HIS A 37 13.59 -42.70 1.58
N PRO A 38 14.46 -43.28 2.43
CA PRO A 38 15.59 -44.11 1.97
C PRO A 38 15.18 -45.30 1.09
N ALA A 39 13.98 -45.86 1.31
CA ALA A 39 13.47 -46.99 0.54
C ALA A 39 12.82 -46.60 -0.81
N HIS A 40 12.78 -45.31 -1.16
CA HIS A 40 12.11 -44.81 -2.38
C HIS A 40 13.01 -43.82 -3.14
N HIS A 41 13.00 -43.92 -4.47
CA HIS A 41 13.83 -43.08 -5.35
C HIS A 41 13.22 -41.71 -5.69
N GLY A 42 12.09 -41.33 -5.10
CA GLY A 42 11.40 -40.06 -5.36
C GLY A 42 11.00 -39.32 -4.08
N PRO A 43 10.67 -38.02 -4.17
CA PRO A 43 10.19 -37.26 -3.03
C PRO A 43 8.89 -37.86 -2.47
N VAL A 44 8.70 -37.74 -1.17
CA VAL A 44 7.48 -38.12 -0.45
C VAL A 44 6.56 -36.91 -0.34
N ALA A 45 7.14 -35.74 -0.08
CA ALA A 45 6.46 -34.46 0.00
C ALA A 45 7.43 -33.32 -0.37
N SER A 46 6.89 -32.17 -0.75
CA SER A 46 7.65 -30.96 -1.00
C SER A 46 6.89 -29.71 -0.53
N ILE A 47 7.65 -28.67 -0.20
CA ILE A 47 7.14 -27.31 0.04
C ILE A 47 7.90 -26.38 -0.89
N GLU A 48 7.18 -25.46 -1.52
CA GLU A 48 7.75 -24.33 -2.23
C GLU A 48 7.27 -23.04 -1.58
N ALA A 49 8.21 -22.16 -1.24
CA ALA A 49 7.93 -20.90 -0.59
C ALA A 49 8.82 -19.77 -1.13
N VAL A 50 8.31 -18.55 -1.16
CA VAL A 50 9.05 -17.34 -1.52
C VAL A 50 9.33 -16.56 -0.25
N LYS A 51 10.61 -16.33 0.05
CA LYS A 51 11.04 -15.42 1.12
C LYS A 51 11.25 -14.03 0.54
N ILE A 52 10.49 -13.08 1.06
CA ILE A 52 10.42 -11.70 0.60
C ILE A 52 11.22 -10.83 1.57
N LEU A 53 12.32 -10.29 1.07
CA LEU A 53 13.24 -9.42 1.78
C LEU A 53 12.81 -7.97 1.64
N ARG A 54 11.83 -7.54 2.45
CA ARG A 54 11.07 -6.29 2.25
C ARG A 54 11.94 -5.05 2.14
N ARG A 55 13.02 -4.98 2.92
CA ARG A 55 14.00 -3.88 2.90
C ARG A 55 14.62 -3.63 1.53
N PHE A 56 14.71 -4.65 0.68
CA PHE A 56 15.30 -4.51 -0.64
C PHE A 56 14.28 -4.11 -1.70
N CYS A 57 12.99 -4.02 -1.36
CA CYS A 57 11.94 -3.57 -2.28
C CYS A 57 11.99 -2.05 -2.55
N LYS A 58 12.70 -1.25 -1.73
CA LYS A 58 12.92 0.19 -1.97
C LYS A 58 11.63 0.98 -2.24
N GLY A 59 10.56 0.67 -1.51
CA GLY A 59 9.25 1.29 -1.69
C GLY A 59 8.42 0.77 -2.89
N GLN A 60 8.91 -0.21 -3.64
CA GLN A 60 8.23 -0.86 -4.78
C GLN A 60 7.65 -2.22 -4.39
N PHE A 61 7.11 -2.34 -3.18
CA PHE A 61 6.70 -3.63 -2.64
C PHE A 61 5.62 -4.31 -3.48
N LEU A 62 4.58 -3.58 -3.88
CA LEU A 62 3.48 -4.16 -4.67
C LEU A 62 3.93 -4.53 -6.09
N ASP A 63 4.77 -3.70 -6.73
CA ASP A 63 5.29 -3.94 -8.08
C ASP A 63 6.11 -5.24 -8.15
N VAL A 64 7.03 -5.44 -7.21
CA VAL A 64 7.85 -6.66 -7.11
C VAL A 64 6.98 -7.93 -6.93
N MET A 65 5.83 -7.81 -6.27
CA MET A 65 4.91 -8.94 -6.08
C MET A 65 4.07 -9.20 -7.33
N ASP A 66 3.72 -8.14 -8.07
CA ASP A 66 2.95 -8.23 -9.33
C ASP A 66 3.77 -8.88 -10.45
N GLU A 67 5.05 -8.53 -10.55
CA GLU A 67 5.99 -9.15 -11.50
C GLU A 67 6.15 -10.65 -11.26
N GLU A 68 6.15 -11.09 -9.99
CA GLU A 68 6.39 -12.49 -9.64
C GLU A 68 5.23 -13.41 -10.05
N SER A 69 3.99 -13.07 -9.68
CA SER A 69 2.79 -13.82 -10.08
C SER A 69 1.47 -13.15 -9.67
N ASP A 70 0.38 -13.49 -10.38
CA ASP A 70 -0.99 -13.09 -10.03
C ASP A 70 -1.37 -13.44 -8.57
N GLU A 71 -0.85 -14.56 -8.06
CA GLU A 71 -1.08 -14.99 -6.67
C GLU A 71 -0.36 -14.07 -5.67
N MET A 72 0.90 -13.72 -5.95
CA MET A 72 1.68 -12.80 -5.13
C MET A 72 1.09 -11.39 -5.16
N HIS A 73 0.60 -10.93 -6.32
CA HIS A 73 -0.16 -9.69 -6.42
C HIS A 73 -1.38 -9.68 -5.50
N GLN A 74 -2.23 -10.71 -5.58
CA GLN A 74 -3.44 -10.80 -4.75
C GLN A 74 -3.13 -10.84 -3.26
N PHE A 75 -2.07 -11.54 -2.87
CA PHE A 75 -1.56 -11.56 -1.51
C PHE A 75 -1.13 -10.16 -1.04
N SER A 76 -0.32 -9.47 -1.86
CA SER A 76 0.30 -8.23 -1.46
C SER A 76 -0.75 -7.12 -1.28
N VAL A 77 -1.66 -6.95 -2.25
CA VAL A 77 -2.71 -5.93 -2.20
C VAL A 77 -3.80 -6.23 -1.17
N ALA A 78 -4.02 -7.49 -0.81
CA ALA A 78 -5.00 -7.85 0.21
C ALA A 78 -4.52 -7.49 1.62
N LEU A 79 -3.21 -7.56 1.88
CA LEU A 79 -2.65 -7.47 3.22
C LEU A 79 -1.87 -6.18 3.49
N PHE A 80 -1.21 -5.62 2.48
CA PHE A 80 -0.24 -4.55 2.65
C PHE A 80 -0.55 -3.35 1.76
N ASP A 81 -0.06 -2.18 2.15
CA ASP A 81 -0.01 -0.98 1.32
C ASP A 81 1.19 -1.00 0.36
N LYS A 82 1.33 0.05 -0.45
CA LYS A 82 2.45 0.22 -1.40
C LYS A 82 3.84 0.14 -0.77
N PHE A 83 3.97 0.40 0.53
CA PHE A 83 5.24 0.35 1.27
C PHE A 83 5.48 -1.02 1.95
N GLY A 84 4.61 -2.00 1.73
CA GLY A 84 4.70 -3.30 2.39
C GLY A 84 4.36 -3.27 3.88
N LYS A 85 3.58 -2.26 4.31
CA LYS A 85 3.04 -2.15 5.67
C LYS A 85 1.59 -2.65 5.70
N VAL A 86 1.22 -3.37 6.75
CA VAL A 86 -0.09 -3.99 6.90
C VAL A 86 -1.19 -2.94 6.85
N LYS A 87 -2.24 -3.21 6.08
CA LYS A 87 -3.36 -2.28 5.94
C LYS A 87 -4.05 -2.08 7.30
N PRO A 88 -4.34 -0.82 7.71
CA PRO A 88 -4.85 -0.53 9.06
C PRO A 88 -6.11 -1.30 9.46
N PHE A 89 -7.03 -1.58 8.53
CA PHE A 89 -8.28 -2.29 8.82
C PHE A 89 -8.08 -3.76 9.24
N LEU A 90 -6.90 -4.35 8.99
CA LEU A 90 -6.59 -5.72 9.41
C LEU A 90 -6.20 -5.79 10.88
N ILE A 91 -5.71 -4.69 11.43
CA ILE A 91 -5.14 -4.60 12.78
C ILE A 91 -5.98 -3.70 13.71
N SER A 92 -6.83 -2.84 13.15
CA SER A 92 -7.75 -2.01 13.92
C SER A 92 -8.94 -2.83 14.40
N GLU A 93 -9.48 -2.50 15.59
CA GLU A 93 -10.69 -3.13 16.10
C GLU A 93 -11.85 -2.93 15.10
N GLY A 94 -12.50 -4.02 14.70
CA GLY A 94 -13.58 -3.97 13.72
C GLY A 94 -13.95 -5.33 13.15
N HIS A 95 -14.92 -5.34 12.23
CA HIS A 95 -15.36 -6.58 11.59
C HIS A 95 -14.24 -7.25 10.78
N ARG A 96 -13.42 -6.45 10.09
CA ARG A 96 -12.41 -6.92 9.12
C ARG A 96 -11.14 -7.49 9.76
N SER A 97 -10.80 -7.10 10.98
CA SER A 97 -9.64 -7.64 11.71
C SER A 97 -9.89 -9.04 12.30
N GLY A 98 -11.10 -9.58 12.17
CA GLY A 98 -11.40 -10.98 12.48
C GLY A 98 -11.24 -11.26 13.98
N THR A 99 -10.25 -12.07 14.34
CA THR A 99 -9.89 -12.34 15.74
C THR A 99 -9.10 -11.22 16.41
N GLY A 100 -8.55 -10.28 15.63
CA GLY A 100 -7.62 -9.26 16.14
C GLY A 100 -6.31 -9.84 16.70
N CYS A 101 -5.98 -11.09 16.36
CA CYS A 101 -4.75 -11.75 16.86
C CYS A 101 -3.49 -11.38 16.07
N TRP A 102 -3.64 -10.55 15.05
CA TRP A 102 -2.56 -10.03 14.21
C TRP A 102 -2.53 -8.51 14.34
N GLY A 103 -1.33 -7.95 14.33
CA GLY A 103 -1.07 -6.54 14.56
C GLY A 103 0.11 -6.03 13.72
N GLU A 104 0.73 -4.98 14.24
CA GLU A 104 1.86 -4.29 13.63
C GLU A 104 3.11 -5.18 13.52
N GLU A 105 3.18 -6.33 14.21
CA GLU A 105 4.27 -7.29 14.03
C GLU A 105 4.39 -7.77 12.59
N LEU A 106 3.30 -7.74 11.81
CA LEU A 106 3.31 -8.01 10.37
C LEU A 106 4.21 -7.05 9.59
N ASN A 107 4.57 -5.89 10.15
CA ASN A 107 5.48 -4.90 9.55
C ASN A 107 6.96 -5.15 9.85
N THR A 108 7.25 -6.17 10.66
CA THR A 108 8.60 -6.51 11.13
C THR A 108 9.05 -7.87 10.61
N GLY A 109 10.37 -8.07 10.50
CA GLY A 109 10.94 -9.30 9.94
C GLY A 109 10.65 -9.52 8.46
N GLU A 110 11.00 -10.70 7.95
CA GLU A 110 10.73 -11.06 6.55
C GLU A 110 9.38 -11.75 6.40
N LEU A 111 8.79 -11.62 5.21
CA LEU A 111 7.56 -12.34 4.85
C LEU A 111 7.95 -13.60 4.09
N ILE A 112 7.33 -14.73 4.43
CA ILE A 112 7.57 -16.01 3.75
C ILE A 112 6.24 -16.53 3.24
N TYR A 113 6.03 -16.47 1.93
CA TYR A 113 4.81 -16.94 1.29
C TYR A 113 4.96 -18.40 0.85
N ILE A 114 4.17 -19.32 1.41
CA ILE A 114 4.14 -20.72 0.95
C ILE A 114 3.21 -20.79 -0.26
N LYS A 115 3.78 -21.08 -1.43
CA LYS A 115 3.05 -21.31 -2.68
C LYS A 115 2.38 -22.68 -2.68
N ASP A 116 3.17 -23.73 -2.49
CA ASP A 116 2.68 -25.10 -2.58
C ASP A 116 3.16 -25.97 -1.43
N ILE A 117 2.25 -26.84 -0.98
CA ILE A 117 2.56 -27.97 -0.10
C ILE A 117 2.04 -29.23 -0.80
N ASN A 118 2.96 -30.01 -1.36
CA ASN A 118 2.60 -31.24 -2.05
C ASN A 118 2.97 -32.47 -1.21
N VAL A 119 2.04 -33.41 -1.11
CA VAL A 119 2.27 -34.76 -0.56
C VAL A 119 1.85 -35.76 -1.62
N ASN A 120 2.77 -36.62 -2.03
CA ASN A 120 2.49 -37.62 -3.06
C ASN A 120 1.39 -38.60 -2.61
N ASP A 121 0.51 -38.98 -3.53
CA ASP A 121 -0.73 -39.73 -3.25
C ASP A 121 -0.57 -40.94 -2.30
N PRO A 122 0.46 -41.81 -2.43
CA PRO A 122 0.63 -42.97 -1.55
C PRO A 122 0.91 -42.63 -0.08
N TYR A 123 1.22 -41.37 0.22
CA TYR A 123 1.65 -40.89 1.54
C TYR A 123 0.68 -39.89 2.17
N ARG A 124 -0.39 -39.51 1.47
CA ARG A 124 -1.45 -38.65 2.01
C ARG A 124 -2.14 -39.32 3.20
N GLY A 125 -2.57 -38.52 4.18
CA GLY A 125 -3.23 -39.01 5.40
C GLY A 125 -2.31 -39.62 6.47
N LYS A 126 -1.01 -39.76 6.21
CA LYS A 126 -0.02 -40.36 7.15
C LYS A 126 0.74 -39.33 8.01
N GLY A 127 0.28 -38.08 8.05
CA GLY A 127 0.92 -37.00 8.82
C GLY A 127 2.19 -36.40 8.21
N VAL A 128 2.64 -36.88 7.05
CA VAL A 128 3.86 -36.40 6.35
C VAL A 128 3.80 -34.89 6.09
N GLY A 129 2.66 -34.36 5.63
CA GLY A 129 2.51 -32.92 5.35
C GLY A 129 2.71 -32.04 6.59
N SER A 130 2.13 -32.42 7.73
CA SER A 130 2.34 -31.70 9.00
C SER A 130 3.79 -31.79 9.46
N TRP A 131 4.44 -32.94 9.24
CA TRP A 131 5.82 -33.15 9.62
C TRP A 131 6.78 -32.28 8.78
N ILE A 132 6.68 -32.29 7.45
CA ILE A 132 7.57 -31.47 6.59
C ILE A 132 7.34 -29.97 6.83
N LEU A 133 6.07 -29.56 7.01
CA LEU A 133 5.74 -28.18 7.36
C LEU A 133 6.37 -27.79 8.70
N LYS A 134 6.29 -28.65 9.72
CA LYS A 134 6.98 -28.40 10.99
C LYS A 134 8.50 -28.28 10.82
N GLN A 135 9.13 -29.15 10.03
CA GLN A 135 10.57 -29.09 9.76
C GLN A 135 10.96 -27.75 9.11
N PHE A 136 10.16 -27.27 8.15
CA PHE A 136 10.34 -25.97 7.51
C PHE A 136 10.21 -24.82 8.52
N LEU A 137 9.12 -24.79 9.28
CA LEU A 137 8.81 -23.71 10.23
C LEU A 137 9.80 -23.61 11.40
N THR A 138 10.50 -24.69 11.74
CA THR A 138 11.55 -24.69 12.77
C THR A 138 12.97 -24.60 12.21
N SER A 139 13.12 -24.46 10.89
CA SER A 139 14.42 -24.34 10.24
C SER A 139 15.03 -22.95 10.45
N HIS A 140 16.33 -22.82 10.21
CA HIS A 140 17.03 -21.53 10.24
C HIS A 140 16.61 -20.56 9.13
N HIS A 141 15.79 -21.02 8.17
CA HIS A 141 15.26 -20.16 7.10
C HIS A 141 14.06 -19.31 7.55
N VAL A 142 13.45 -19.66 8.69
CA VAL A 142 12.33 -18.93 9.31
C VAL A 142 12.82 -18.29 10.61
N GLY A 143 13.03 -16.98 10.59
CA GLY A 143 13.47 -16.21 11.75
C GLY A 143 12.37 -16.04 12.81
N PRO A 144 12.70 -15.71 14.07
CA PRO A 144 11.72 -15.56 15.15
C PRO A 144 10.73 -14.41 14.93
N SER A 145 11.12 -13.40 14.16
CA SER A 145 10.30 -12.24 13.79
C SER A 145 9.69 -12.36 12.38
N ASP A 146 9.99 -13.43 11.64
CA ASP A 146 9.43 -13.64 10.30
C ASP A 146 7.96 -14.06 10.41
N THR A 147 7.17 -13.73 9.39
CA THR A 147 5.78 -14.22 9.28
C THR A 147 5.64 -15.13 8.08
N VAL A 148 5.10 -16.34 8.31
CA VAL A 148 4.83 -17.30 7.23
C VAL A 148 3.37 -17.19 6.82
N ILE A 149 3.11 -16.94 5.55
CA ILE A 149 1.77 -16.68 5.00
C ILE A 149 1.46 -17.70 3.91
N CYS A 150 0.19 -18.07 3.75
CA CYS A 150 -0.25 -18.94 2.67
C CYS A 150 -1.72 -18.69 2.33
N TRP A 151 -2.10 -19.07 1.12
CA TRP A 151 -3.49 -19.06 0.67
C TRP A 151 -4.01 -20.50 0.51
N PRO A 152 -5.00 -20.94 1.31
CA PRO A 152 -5.62 -22.25 1.15
C PRO A 152 -6.56 -22.26 -0.07
N THR A 153 -5.97 -22.24 -1.25
CA THR A 153 -6.68 -22.42 -2.52
C THR A 153 -6.20 -23.72 -3.18
N PRO A 154 -7.08 -24.53 -3.80
CA PRO A 154 -6.64 -25.69 -4.56
C PRO A 154 -5.89 -25.27 -5.84
N SER A 155 -4.66 -25.76 -6.03
CA SER A 155 -3.81 -25.38 -7.19
C SER A 155 -4.36 -25.85 -8.55
N ASN A 156 -5.31 -26.79 -8.56
CA ASN A 156 -5.97 -27.28 -9.80
C ASN A 156 -7.46 -27.00 -9.74
N GLN A 157 -8.04 -26.52 -10.83
CA GLN A 157 -9.48 -26.27 -10.95
C GLN A 157 -10.27 -27.61 -11.00
N PRO A 158 -11.02 -27.98 -9.96
CA PRO A 158 -11.82 -29.20 -9.92
C PRO A 158 -13.08 -29.00 -10.77
N PRO A 159 -13.74 -30.10 -11.16
CA PRO A 159 -14.89 -30.06 -12.06
C PRO A 159 -16.15 -29.44 -11.45
N SER A 160 -16.23 -29.27 -10.12
CA SER A 160 -17.40 -28.68 -9.46
C SER A 160 -17.06 -27.74 -8.30
N GLN A 161 -17.96 -26.80 -8.02
CA GLN A 161 -17.85 -25.86 -6.91
C GLN A 161 -17.93 -26.56 -5.54
N GLU A 162 -18.68 -27.67 -5.44
CA GLU A 162 -18.79 -28.48 -4.22
C GLU A 162 -17.47 -29.18 -3.91
N GLU A 163 -16.82 -29.76 -4.92
CA GLU A 163 -15.51 -30.38 -4.77
C GLU A 163 -14.42 -29.34 -4.43
N TRP A 164 -14.47 -28.16 -5.04
CA TRP A 164 -13.59 -27.04 -4.68
C TRP A 164 -13.69 -26.69 -3.20
N LYS A 165 -14.92 -26.45 -2.71
CA LYS A 165 -15.17 -26.15 -1.29
C LYS A 165 -14.73 -27.29 -0.38
N ALA A 166 -14.94 -28.55 -0.77
CA ALA A 166 -14.51 -29.70 0.03
C ALA A 166 -12.97 -29.81 0.12
N ILE A 167 -12.24 -29.54 -0.97
CA ILE A 167 -10.77 -29.51 -0.96
C ILE A 167 -10.28 -28.35 -0.10
N GLN A 168 -10.84 -27.17 -0.31
CA GLN A 168 -10.49 -25.95 0.44
C GLN A 168 -10.70 -26.15 1.95
N ASN A 169 -11.84 -26.72 2.38
CA ASN A 169 -12.11 -27.00 3.79
C ASN A 169 -11.08 -27.96 4.41
N ARG A 170 -10.58 -28.94 3.64
CA ARG A 170 -9.49 -29.83 4.09
C ARG A 170 -8.16 -29.09 4.22
N GLN A 171 -7.83 -28.20 3.28
CA GLN A 171 -6.62 -27.36 3.35
C GLN A 171 -6.69 -26.41 4.57
N ILE A 172 -7.82 -25.74 4.79
CA ILE A 172 -8.06 -24.89 5.96
C ILE A 172 -7.90 -25.71 7.25
N SER A 173 -8.51 -26.89 7.33
CA SER A 173 -8.38 -27.78 8.50
C SER A 173 -6.93 -28.21 8.75
N PHE A 174 -6.19 -28.49 7.68
CA PHE A 174 -4.76 -28.81 7.74
C PHE A 174 -3.94 -27.63 8.29
N LEU A 175 -4.14 -26.42 7.76
CA LEU A 175 -3.44 -25.22 8.23
C LEU A 175 -3.76 -24.90 9.69
N ARG A 176 -5.05 -24.92 10.06
CA ARG A 176 -5.51 -24.68 11.44
C ARG A 176 -4.89 -25.69 12.42
N LYS A 177 -4.79 -26.96 12.02
CA LYS A 177 -4.12 -28.02 12.80
C LYS A 177 -2.62 -27.75 12.99
N ASN A 178 -1.97 -27.12 12.02
CA ASN A 178 -0.56 -26.71 12.11
C ASN A 178 -0.38 -25.28 12.63
N HIS A 179 -1.36 -24.77 13.39
CA HIS A 179 -1.35 -23.48 14.08
C HIS A 179 -1.33 -22.22 13.20
N PHE A 180 -1.65 -22.34 11.92
CA PHE A 180 -1.94 -21.17 11.10
C PHE A 180 -3.31 -20.60 11.48
N ARG A 181 -3.43 -19.27 11.47
CA ARG A 181 -4.70 -18.55 11.71
C ARG A 181 -4.91 -17.50 10.64
N ARG A 182 -6.16 -17.25 10.30
CA ARG A 182 -6.53 -16.28 9.27
C ARG A 182 -6.06 -14.88 9.66
N ILE A 183 -5.55 -14.11 8.69
CA ILE A 183 -5.20 -12.70 8.89
C ILE A 183 -6.44 -11.86 8.58
N GLY A 184 -7.04 -11.29 9.61
CA GLY A 184 -8.33 -10.62 9.48
C GLY A 184 -9.43 -11.55 8.95
N ARG A 185 -10.30 -11.01 8.11
CA ARG A 185 -11.30 -11.77 7.32
C ARG A 185 -10.89 -11.97 5.87
N THR A 186 -9.59 -11.98 5.60
CA THR A 186 -9.04 -12.20 4.25
C THR A 186 -8.98 -13.68 3.89
N SER A 187 -8.58 -14.00 2.67
CA SER A 187 -8.35 -15.37 2.22
C SER A 187 -7.07 -15.98 2.80
N PHE A 188 -6.17 -15.18 3.38
CA PHE A 188 -4.82 -15.57 3.75
C PHE A 188 -4.69 -16.02 5.20
N PHE A 189 -3.82 -16.99 5.42
CA PHE A 189 -3.47 -17.53 6.74
C PHE A 189 -2.03 -17.20 7.08
N GLY A 190 -1.80 -16.75 8.31
CA GLY A 190 -0.48 -16.48 8.86
C GLY A 190 -0.06 -17.51 9.90
N TYR A 191 1.25 -17.63 10.07
CA TYR A 191 1.92 -18.33 11.16
C TYR A 191 3.05 -17.46 11.71
N SER A 192 3.06 -17.27 13.03
CA SER A 192 4.14 -16.61 13.74
C SER A 192 5.01 -17.65 14.45
N PRO A 193 6.34 -17.67 14.23
CA PRO A 193 7.27 -18.55 14.95
C PRO A 193 7.32 -18.29 16.45
N ASN A 194 6.93 -17.09 16.90
CA ASN A 194 6.84 -16.74 18.31
C ASN A 194 5.77 -17.60 19.02
N PRO A 195 6.15 -18.45 20.01
CA PRO A 195 5.20 -19.32 20.70
C PRO A 195 4.23 -18.56 21.61
N SER A 196 4.55 -17.31 21.97
CA SER A 196 3.70 -16.44 22.79
C SER A 196 2.78 -15.54 21.96
N HIS A 197 2.80 -15.67 20.63
CA HIS A 197 1.98 -14.85 19.74
C HIS A 197 0.47 -15.08 19.99
N PRO A 198 -0.38 -14.03 19.97
CA PRO A 198 -1.82 -14.16 20.25
C PRO A 198 -2.55 -15.20 19.39
N SER A 199 -2.12 -15.40 18.14
CA SER A 199 -2.67 -16.43 17.25
C SER A 199 -2.59 -17.86 17.80
N ARG A 200 -1.65 -18.14 18.74
CA ARG A 200 -1.52 -19.45 19.39
C ARG A 200 -2.65 -19.75 20.36
N SER A 201 -3.29 -18.72 20.91
CA SER A 201 -4.41 -18.86 21.83
C SER A 201 -5.76 -19.01 21.12
N VAL A 202 -5.83 -18.71 19.82
CA VAL A 202 -7.04 -18.89 19.01
C VAL A 202 -7.20 -20.38 18.69
N SER A 203 -8.32 -21.00 19.09
CA SER A 203 -8.62 -22.38 18.71
C SER A 203 -8.97 -22.49 17.21
N ALA A 204 -8.87 -23.68 16.62
CA ALA A 204 -9.21 -23.88 15.22
C ALA A 204 -10.69 -23.53 14.91
N ASP A 205 -11.59 -23.75 15.86
CA ASP A 205 -13.03 -23.47 15.72
C ASP A 205 -13.37 -21.99 15.96
N ALA A 206 -12.49 -21.24 16.63
CA ALA A 206 -12.64 -19.80 16.85
C ALA A 206 -12.02 -18.95 15.73
N ASP A 207 -11.32 -19.57 14.79
CA ASP A 207 -10.73 -18.89 13.63
C ASP A 207 -11.84 -18.43 12.66
N PRO A 208 -11.85 -17.15 12.24
CA PRO A 208 -12.97 -16.58 11.51
C PRO A 208 -13.03 -17.13 10.08
N GLU A 209 -14.24 -17.18 9.52
CA GLU A 209 -14.42 -17.34 8.09
C GLU A 209 -14.05 -16.05 7.34
N SER A 210 -13.64 -16.19 6.07
CA SER A 210 -13.38 -15.03 5.20
C SER A 210 -14.67 -14.26 4.92
N ALA A 211 -14.55 -13.01 4.50
CA ALA A 211 -15.70 -12.19 4.07
C ALA A 211 -16.53 -12.91 2.99
N GLU A 212 -15.85 -13.47 1.98
CA GLU A 212 -16.49 -14.23 0.91
C GLU A 212 -17.21 -15.49 1.42
N ALA A 213 -16.63 -16.23 2.37
CA ALA A 213 -17.25 -17.43 2.91
C ALA A 213 -18.48 -17.15 3.78
N LEU A 214 -18.52 -15.98 4.45
CA LEU A 214 -19.70 -15.51 5.18
C LEU A 214 -20.82 -15.06 4.24
N PHE A 215 -20.46 -14.56 3.07
CA PHE A 215 -21.43 -14.10 2.10
C PHE A 215 -21.98 -15.26 1.27
N THR A 216 -23.25 -15.60 1.48
CA THR A 216 -23.95 -16.53 0.59
C THR A 216 -24.51 -15.73 -0.58
N GLN A 217 -23.84 -15.81 -1.74
CA GLN A 217 -24.35 -15.20 -2.96
C GLN A 217 -25.74 -15.75 -3.25
N SER A 218 -26.71 -14.87 -3.42
CA SER A 218 -28.04 -15.27 -3.89
C SER A 218 -27.92 -15.76 -5.33
N VAL A 219 -28.79 -16.67 -5.79
CA VAL A 219 -28.88 -17.02 -7.21
C VAL A 219 -29.22 -15.73 -7.97
N GLY A 220 -28.19 -15.12 -8.55
CA GLY A 220 -28.28 -13.84 -9.23
C GLY A 220 -29.07 -13.95 -10.53
N PRO A 221 -29.66 -12.85 -11.01
CA PRO A 221 -30.27 -12.80 -12.33
C PRO A 221 -29.25 -13.21 -13.42
N ALA A 222 -29.68 -14.05 -14.37
CA ALA A 222 -28.78 -14.73 -15.30
C ALA A 222 -28.11 -13.82 -16.34
N SER A 223 -28.61 -12.60 -16.51
CA SER A 223 -28.10 -11.60 -17.44
C SER A 223 -28.11 -10.19 -16.84
N ALA A 224 -27.33 -9.28 -17.42
CA ALA A 224 -27.35 -7.86 -17.06
C ALA A 224 -28.74 -7.22 -17.20
N THR A 225 -29.54 -7.68 -18.18
CA THR A 225 -30.93 -7.25 -18.36
C THR A 225 -31.81 -7.69 -17.20
N ASP A 226 -31.63 -8.92 -16.71
CA ASP A 226 -32.38 -9.43 -15.58
C ASP A 226 -31.94 -8.75 -14.26
N GLN A 227 -30.65 -8.38 -14.15
CA GLN A 227 -30.14 -7.57 -13.04
C GLN A 227 -30.75 -6.17 -13.02
N ALA A 228 -30.81 -5.51 -14.17
CA ALA A 228 -31.45 -4.19 -14.29
C ALA A 228 -32.94 -4.24 -13.93
N GLN A 229 -33.63 -5.34 -14.26
CA GLN A 229 -35.03 -5.54 -13.87
C GLN A 229 -35.20 -5.87 -12.38
N ALA A 230 -34.30 -6.66 -11.80
CA ALA A 230 -34.36 -7.05 -10.39
C ALA A 230 -33.96 -5.91 -9.44
N PHE A 231 -33.02 -5.06 -9.87
CA PHE A 231 -32.43 -3.96 -9.08
C PHE A 231 -32.40 -2.65 -9.89
N PRO A 232 -33.58 -2.11 -10.28
CA PRO A 232 -33.65 -0.96 -11.17
C PRO A 232 -33.03 0.30 -10.56
N LEU A 233 -33.09 0.47 -9.24
CA LEU A 233 -32.49 1.62 -8.56
C LEU A 233 -30.96 1.50 -8.45
N HIS A 234 -30.42 0.31 -8.22
CA HIS A 234 -28.97 0.06 -8.29
C HIS A 234 -28.44 0.31 -9.70
N PHE A 235 -29.17 -0.19 -10.71
CA PHE A 235 -28.82 0.05 -12.11
C PHE A 235 -28.88 1.55 -12.46
N ALA A 236 -29.90 2.27 -12.00
CA ALA A 236 -30.02 3.71 -12.19
C ALA A 236 -28.86 4.47 -11.54
N LEU A 237 -28.48 4.12 -10.30
CA LEU A 237 -27.33 4.70 -9.61
C LEU A 237 -26.03 4.53 -10.42
N ILE A 238 -25.84 3.36 -11.02
CA ILE A 238 -24.64 3.05 -11.79
C ILE A 238 -24.65 3.69 -13.18
N ASN A 239 -25.80 3.84 -13.84
CA ASN A 239 -25.82 4.19 -15.27
C ASN A 239 -26.36 5.59 -15.58
N LEU A 240 -27.05 6.25 -14.63
CA LEU A 240 -27.51 7.62 -14.85
C LEU A 240 -26.37 8.64 -14.62
N PRO A 241 -26.44 9.81 -15.26
CA PRO A 241 -25.59 10.94 -14.91
C PRO A 241 -25.71 11.27 -13.41
N ARG A 242 -24.59 11.63 -12.76
CA ARG A 242 -24.56 11.92 -11.31
C ARG A 242 -25.59 12.96 -10.87
N SER A 243 -25.93 13.92 -11.73
CA SER A 243 -26.94 14.96 -11.48
C SER A 243 -28.38 14.43 -11.44
N GLU A 244 -28.67 13.32 -12.12
CA GLU A 244 -30.02 12.72 -12.20
C GLU A 244 -30.28 11.67 -11.13
N VAL A 245 -29.21 11.06 -10.60
CA VAL A 245 -29.27 10.02 -9.57
C VAL A 245 -30.12 10.42 -8.35
N PRO A 246 -29.99 11.62 -7.76
CA PRO A 246 -30.86 12.06 -6.66
C PRO A 246 -32.35 12.00 -6.98
N ASN A 247 -32.75 12.40 -8.18
CA ASN A 247 -34.15 12.41 -8.60
C ASN A 247 -34.69 10.99 -8.77
N ALA A 248 -33.86 10.08 -9.30
CA ALA A 248 -34.20 8.66 -9.37
C ALA A 248 -34.42 8.09 -7.96
N ILE A 249 -33.47 8.30 -7.03
CA ILE A 249 -33.58 7.82 -5.64
C ILE A 249 -34.87 8.31 -4.98
N ARG A 250 -35.18 9.62 -5.07
CA ARG A 250 -36.41 10.19 -4.50
C ARG A 250 -37.68 9.60 -5.15
N SER A 251 -37.67 9.38 -6.46
CA SER A 251 -38.83 8.84 -7.18
C SER A 251 -39.12 7.39 -6.77
N PHE A 252 -38.10 6.54 -6.68
CA PHE A 252 -38.26 5.15 -6.22
C PHE A 252 -38.63 5.09 -4.73
N HIS A 253 -38.02 5.92 -3.88
CA HIS A 253 -38.35 5.99 -2.46
C HIS A 253 -39.81 6.44 -2.23
N ALA A 254 -40.36 7.31 -3.08
CA ALA A 254 -41.76 7.74 -3.01
C ALA A 254 -42.75 6.60 -3.33
N VAL A 255 -42.32 5.60 -4.12
CA VAL A 255 -43.13 4.41 -4.42
C VAL A 255 -43.04 3.41 -3.27
N ASP A 256 -41.83 3.12 -2.79
CA ASP A 256 -41.58 2.28 -1.63
C ASP A 256 -40.29 2.73 -0.94
N SER A 257 -40.44 3.19 0.31
CA SER A 257 -39.34 3.70 1.12
C SER A 257 -38.28 2.64 1.42
N ASN A 258 -38.65 1.35 1.41
CA ASN A 258 -37.70 0.26 1.71
C ASN A 258 -36.72 -0.02 0.56
N LEU A 259 -36.99 0.48 -0.65
CA LEU A 259 -36.13 0.23 -1.81
C LEU A 259 -34.71 0.78 -1.62
N ILE A 260 -34.52 1.81 -0.79
CA ILE A 260 -33.20 2.39 -0.57
C ILE A 260 -32.26 1.47 0.24
N HIS A 261 -32.84 0.54 1.01
CA HIS A 261 -32.13 -0.43 1.84
C HIS A 261 -31.91 -1.78 1.13
N LYS A 262 -32.49 -1.96 -0.06
CA LYS A 262 -32.41 -3.22 -0.79
C LYS A 262 -30.95 -3.51 -1.15
N GLN A 263 -30.54 -4.75 -0.92
CA GLN A 263 -29.24 -5.26 -1.35
C GLN A 263 -29.36 -5.90 -2.74
N ASP A 264 -28.34 -5.72 -3.58
CA ASP A 264 -28.23 -6.46 -4.84
C ASP A 264 -27.81 -7.92 -4.63
N GLN A 265 -27.54 -8.64 -5.72
CA GLN A 265 -27.13 -10.04 -5.70
C GLN A 265 -25.82 -10.29 -4.91
N ASP A 266 -24.97 -9.27 -4.80
CA ASP A 266 -23.67 -9.29 -4.13
C ASP A 266 -23.75 -8.63 -2.73
N GLY A 267 -24.96 -8.32 -2.28
CA GLY A 267 -25.22 -7.76 -0.95
C GLY A 267 -25.03 -6.25 -0.87
N PHE A 268 -24.75 -5.56 -1.98
CA PHE A 268 -24.46 -4.14 -1.96
C PHE A 268 -25.74 -3.32 -1.80
N THR A 269 -25.76 -2.42 -0.81
CA THR A 269 -26.80 -1.40 -0.65
C THR A 269 -26.54 -0.23 -1.60
N LEU A 270 -27.53 0.63 -1.81
CA LEU A 270 -27.33 1.86 -2.59
C LEU A 270 -26.32 2.79 -1.93
N LEU A 271 -26.34 2.89 -0.59
CA LEU A 271 -25.39 3.74 0.15
C LEU A 271 -23.96 3.26 -0.07
N TYR A 272 -23.75 1.95 -0.07
CA TYR A 272 -22.47 1.33 -0.38
C TYR A 272 -22.00 1.64 -1.81
N LEU A 273 -22.85 1.44 -2.81
CA LEU A 273 -22.49 1.71 -4.21
C LEU A 273 -22.26 3.22 -4.47
N ALA A 274 -23.05 4.09 -3.84
CA ALA A 274 -22.89 5.53 -3.95
C ALA A 274 -21.55 5.98 -3.32
N ALA A 275 -21.16 5.37 -2.20
CA ALA A 275 -19.86 5.58 -1.59
C ALA A 275 -18.72 5.08 -2.50
N ALA A 276 -18.84 3.88 -3.06
CA ALA A 276 -17.85 3.32 -3.99
C ALA A 276 -17.60 4.17 -5.24
N GLN A 277 -18.57 4.97 -5.67
CA GLN A 277 -18.45 5.87 -6.83
C GLN A 277 -18.00 7.29 -6.46
N GLY A 278 -17.82 7.60 -5.17
CA GLY A 278 -17.63 8.98 -4.71
C GLY A 278 -18.80 9.90 -5.07
N ASN A 279 -20.02 9.37 -5.18
CA ASN A 279 -21.20 10.13 -5.63
C ASN A 279 -21.84 10.90 -4.47
N ALA A 280 -21.26 12.04 -4.11
CA ALA A 280 -21.71 12.86 -2.99
C ALA A 280 -23.21 13.24 -3.05
N PRO A 281 -23.80 13.68 -4.18
CA PRO A 281 -25.23 13.96 -4.26
C PRO A 281 -26.12 12.75 -3.94
N ALA A 282 -25.72 11.55 -4.37
CA ALA A 282 -26.44 10.31 -4.09
C ALA A 282 -26.35 9.95 -2.61
N VAL A 283 -25.16 10.00 -2.00
CA VAL A 283 -24.94 9.73 -0.57
C VAL A 283 -25.76 10.69 0.30
N SER A 284 -25.70 12.00 0.00
CA SER A 284 -26.49 13.02 0.69
C SER A 284 -27.99 12.70 0.64
N THR A 285 -28.51 12.41 -0.56
CA THR A 285 -29.93 12.09 -0.75
C THR A 285 -30.34 10.81 -0.02
N LEU A 286 -29.51 9.76 -0.03
CA LEU A 286 -29.80 8.52 0.68
C LEU A 286 -29.83 8.72 2.20
N LEU A 287 -28.88 9.47 2.75
CA LEU A 287 -28.85 9.78 4.19
C LEU A 287 -30.05 10.63 4.62
N GLU A 288 -30.46 11.63 3.82
CA GLU A 288 -31.69 12.41 4.05
C GLU A 288 -32.95 11.55 4.09
N LEU A 289 -33.01 10.50 3.26
CA LEU A 289 -34.14 9.59 3.16
C LEU A 289 -34.10 8.44 4.18
N GLY A 290 -33.09 8.40 5.06
CA GLY A 290 -33.03 7.43 6.17
C GLY A 290 -32.11 6.24 5.96
N ALA A 291 -31.22 6.25 4.96
CA ALA A 291 -30.24 5.17 4.72
C ALA A 291 -29.15 5.04 5.81
N ALA A 292 -29.20 5.85 6.87
CA ALA A 292 -28.23 5.79 7.98
C ALA A 292 -28.21 4.42 8.69
N SER A 293 -29.28 3.63 8.62
CA SER A 293 -29.30 2.25 9.12
C SER A 293 -28.29 1.33 8.42
N ASP A 294 -27.86 1.68 7.21
CA ASP A 294 -27.00 0.85 6.36
C ASP A 294 -25.50 1.19 6.51
N LEU A 295 -25.15 2.19 7.33
CA LEU A 295 -23.77 2.66 7.53
C LEU A 295 -22.82 1.57 8.04
N ASN A 296 -23.34 0.62 8.82
CA ASN A 296 -22.57 -0.49 9.37
C ASN A 296 -22.86 -1.82 8.66
N ASN A 297 -23.49 -1.78 7.47
CA ASN A 297 -23.80 -2.99 6.72
C ASN A 297 -22.54 -3.50 5.98
N TYR A 298 -21.94 -4.54 6.55
CA TYR A 298 -20.86 -5.32 5.95
C TYR A 298 -21.36 -6.67 5.39
N ALA A 299 -22.67 -6.92 5.33
CA ALA A 299 -23.27 -8.15 4.82
C ALA A 299 -23.31 -8.15 3.28
N ASN A 300 -22.12 -8.05 2.67
CA ASN A 300 -21.90 -8.08 1.24
C ASN A 300 -20.68 -8.93 0.88
N LYS A 301 -20.51 -9.22 -0.40
CA LYS A 301 -19.43 -10.06 -0.94
C LYS A 301 -18.03 -9.62 -0.49
N GLU A 302 -17.84 -8.34 -0.24
CA GLU A 302 -16.54 -7.77 0.16
C GLU A 302 -16.38 -7.63 1.68
N GLY A 303 -17.44 -7.82 2.46
CA GLY A 303 -17.39 -7.69 3.92
C GLY A 303 -17.07 -6.26 4.40
N MET A 304 -17.36 -5.25 3.59
CA MET A 304 -17.02 -3.84 3.87
C MET A 304 -18.26 -2.97 4.10
N THR A 305 -18.15 -2.01 4.99
CA THR A 305 -19.13 -0.93 5.16
C THR A 305 -18.99 0.13 4.05
N PRO A 306 -19.98 1.03 3.85
CA PRO A 306 -19.85 2.15 2.94
C PRO A 306 -18.63 3.05 3.20
N LEU A 307 -18.28 3.31 4.46
CA LEU A 307 -17.11 4.12 4.81
C LEU A 307 -15.80 3.42 4.43
N GLU A 308 -15.66 2.15 4.80
CA GLU A 308 -14.47 1.36 4.44
C GLU A 308 -14.30 1.23 2.92
N ARG A 309 -15.42 1.19 2.17
CA ARG A 309 -15.39 1.10 0.72
C ARG A 309 -14.91 2.40 0.07
N ILE A 310 -15.38 3.58 0.48
CA ILE A 310 -14.84 4.84 -0.06
C ILE A 310 -13.36 5.00 0.30
N ASP A 311 -12.95 4.60 1.51
CA ASP A 311 -11.54 4.64 1.92
C ASP A 311 -10.66 3.74 1.03
N GLU A 312 -11.14 2.54 0.67
CA GLU A 312 -10.42 1.64 -0.24
C GLU A 312 -10.38 2.22 -1.67
N THR A 313 -11.51 2.72 -2.18
CA THR A 313 -11.55 3.36 -3.51
C THR A 313 -10.57 4.52 -3.61
N MET A 314 -10.55 5.39 -2.61
CA MET A 314 -9.61 6.52 -2.55
C MET A 314 -8.15 6.04 -2.57
N ARG A 315 -7.80 5.01 -1.77
CA ARG A 315 -6.45 4.43 -1.78
C ARG A 315 -6.08 3.84 -3.14
N SER A 316 -6.95 3.02 -3.73
CA SER A 316 -6.69 2.39 -5.03
C SER A 316 -6.53 3.41 -6.15
N GLU A 317 -7.37 4.46 -6.19
CA GLU A 317 -7.23 5.54 -7.18
C GLU A 317 -5.92 6.31 -7.02
N ARG A 318 -5.49 6.52 -5.77
CA ARG A 318 -4.19 7.12 -5.47
C ARG A 318 -3.04 6.26 -5.98
N GLU A 319 -3.02 4.98 -5.59
CA GLU A 319 -1.97 4.02 -6.00
C GLU A 319 -1.91 3.95 -7.53
N PHE A 320 -3.07 3.84 -8.18
CA PHE A 320 -3.17 3.86 -9.63
C PHE A 320 -2.59 5.13 -10.28
N SER A 321 -2.91 6.31 -9.72
CA SER A 321 -2.42 7.60 -10.23
C SER A 321 -0.89 7.71 -10.07
N GLU A 322 -0.37 7.29 -8.92
CA GLU A 322 1.06 7.30 -8.64
C GLU A 322 1.82 6.35 -9.57
N THR A 323 1.30 5.15 -9.82
CA THR A 323 1.95 4.18 -10.71
C THR A 323 1.88 4.61 -12.19
N LEU A 324 0.69 4.96 -12.69
CA LEU A 324 0.50 5.21 -14.12
C LEU A 324 0.87 6.63 -14.53
N LEU A 325 0.50 7.63 -13.73
CA LEU A 325 0.71 9.05 -14.07
C LEU A 325 1.98 9.61 -13.41
N GLN A 326 2.63 8.85 -12.52
CA GLN A 326 3.77 9.33 -11.71
C GLN A 326 3.41 10.57 -10.88
N GLN A 327 2.11 10.82 -10.72
CA GLN A 327 1.57 12.01 -10.10
C GLN A 327 0.19 11.71 -9.50
N TRP A 328 -0.02 12.25 -8.30
CA TRP A 328 -1.30 12.26 -7.62
C TRP A 328 -1.52 13.64 -6.99
N ASP A 329 -2.64 14.27 -7.29
CA ASP A 329 -2.96 15.66 -6.92
C ASP A 329 -3.86 15.78 -5.68
N GLY A 330 -3.99 14.68 -4.94
CA GLY A 330 -4.83 14.56 -3.76
C GLY A 330 -6.20 13.96 -4.09
N TYR A 331 -6.95 13.64 -3.04
CA TYR A 331 -8.32 13.16 -3.19
C TYR A 331 -9.24 14.27 -3.72
N SER A 332 -10.23 13.86 -4.51
CA SER A 332 -11.25 14.78 -5.05
C SER A 332 -12.14 15.33 -3.93
N GLY A 333 -12.71 16.51 -4.18
CA GLY A 333 -13.66 17.13 -3.24
C GLY A 333 -14.89 16.26 -3.01
N GLU A 334 -15.37 15.55 -4.03
CA GLU A 334 -16.52 14.66 -3.95
C GLU A 334 -16.25 13.44 -3.05
N GLN A 335 -15.08 12.81 -3.18
CA GLN A 335 -14.70 11.68 -2.32
C GLN A 335 -14.59 12.10 -0.85
N LEU A 336 -13.94 13.24 -0.60
CA LEU A 336 -13.81 13.80 0.74
C LEU A 336 -15.17 14.20 1.33
N ALA A 337 -16.08 14.73 0.50
CA ALA A 337 -17.45 15.03 0.92
C ALA A 337 -18.22 13.75 1.29
N VAL A 338 -18.09 12.67 0.49
CA VAL A 338 -18.67 11.37 0.84
C VAL A 338 -18.11 10.85 2.17
N GLN A 339 -16.80 10.83 2.33
CA GLN A 339 -16.13 10.39 3.56
C GLN A 339 -16.60 11.22 4.77
N ALA A 340 -16.69 12.55 4.62
CA ALA A 340 -17.19 13.47 5.65
C ALA A 340 -18.67 13.20 6.01
N MET A 341 -19.54 12.97 5.03
CA MET A 341 -20.95 12.67 5.27
C MET A 341 -21.14 11.34 6.01
N LEU A 342 -20.41 10.30 5.61
CA LEU A 342 -20.50 8.98 6.24
C LEU A 342 -19.94 9.00 7.67
N THR A 343 -18.79 9.62 7.89
CA THR A 343 -18.21 9.78 9.24
C THR A 343 -19.11 10.62 10.14
N ARG A 344 -19.77 11.64 9.60
CA ARG A 344 -20.76 12.46 10.33
C ARG A 344 -21.99 11.64 10.72
N ALA A 345 -22.52 10.85 9.79
CA ALA A 345 -23.68 10.02 10.05
C ALA A 345 -23.37 8.88 11.06
N LEU A 346 -22.11 8.43 11.12
CA LEU A 346 -21.60 7.48 12.12
C LEU A 346 -21.30 8.11 13.50
N GLY A 347 -21.32 9.44 13.61
CA GLY A 347 -20.98 10.14 14.86
C GLY A 347 -19.48 10.15 15.19
N VAL A 348 -18.62 9.88 14.20
CA VAL A 348 -17.14 9.89 14.35
C VAL A 348 -16.48 11.10 13.68
N PHE A 349 -17.29 12.01 13.11
CA PHE A 349 -16.78 13.23 12.51
C PHE A 349 -16.26 14.21 13.59
N PRO A 350 -15.12 14.88 13.37
CA PRO A 350 -14.55 15.80 14.37
C PRO A 350 -15.49 16.94 14.75
N GLU A 351 -15.70 17.14 16.05
CA GLU A 351 -16.56 18.22 16.56
C GLU A 351 -16.07 19.61 16.14
N GLY A 352 -16.98 20.44 15.63
CA GLY A 352 -16.71 21.83 15.25
C GLY A 352 -15.87 22.01 13.96
N MET A 353 -15.51 20.93 13.26
CA MET A 353 -14.81 21.00 11.99
C MET A 353 -15.78 21.30 10.84
N SER A 354 -15.39 22.18 9.90
CA SER A 354 -16.16 22.42 8.67
C SER A 354 -15.79 21.40 7.59
N ASP A 355 -16.64 21.25 6.57
CA ASP A 355 -16.36 20.38 5.42
C ASP A 355 -15.12 20.85 4.65
N GLU A 356 -14.91 22.15 4.54
CA GLU A 356 -13.74 22.75 3.90
C GLU A 356 -12.45 22.42 4.67
N THR A 357 -12.44 22.61 5.99
CA THR A 357 -11.29 22.26 6.82
C THR A 357 -11.01 20.76 6.80
N TYR A 358 -12.06 19.92 6.79
CA TYR A 358 -11.90 18.48 6.65
C TYR A 358 -11.24 18.11 5.32
N ALA A 359 -11.75 18.67 4.21
CA ALA A 359 -11.21 18.43 2.89
C ALA A 359 -9.76 18.89 2.77
N GLU A 360 -9.41 20.08 3.26
CA GLU A 360 -8.04 20.59 3.27
C GLU A 360 -7.07 19.66 4.02
N LYS A 361 -7.47 19.20 5.22
CA LYS A 361 -6.64 18.30 6.04
C LYS A 361 -6.48 16.92 5.41
N LYS A 362 -7.54 16.37 4.83
CA LYS A 362 -7.58 14.99 4.33
C LYS A 362 -7.15 14.85 2.87
N LYS A 363 -7.08 15.94 2.10
CA LYS A 363 -6.71 15.97 0.67
C LYS A 363 -5.49 15.11 0.33
N TRP A 364 -4.47 15.14 1.19
CA TRP A 364 -3.20 14.47 0.98
C TRP A 364 -3.04 13.19 1.81
N GLY A 365 -4.13 12.53 2.21
CA GLY A 365 -4.04 11.24 2.90
C GLY A 365 -3.78 11.31 4.42
N CYS A 366 -3.87 12.49 5.04
CA CYS A 366 -3.63 12.62 6.48
C CYS A 366 -4.55 11.72 7.32
N THR A 367 -3.97 10.79 8.07
CA THR A 367 -4.70 9.94 9.04
C THR A 367 -4.50 10.36 10.49
N CYS A 368 -3.52 11.22 10.79
CA CYS A 368 -3.21 11.64 12.16
C CYS A 368 -3.87 12.96 12.61
N ASP A 369 -4.53 13.68 11.69
CA ASP A 369 -5.14 15.01 11.87
C ASP A 369 -4.18 16.14 12.31
N GLN A 370 -2.88 15.85 12.31
CA GLN A 370 -1.79 16.74 12.76
C GLN A 370 -0.75 17.02 11.66
N CYS A 371 -1.01 16.63 10.40
CA CYS A 371 -0.12 17.01 9.30
C CYS A 371 -0.16 18.52 9.07
N THR A 372 1.01 19.16 8.96
CA THR A 372 1.08 20.54 8.48
C THR A 372 0.60 20.59 7.03
N ASP A 373 -0.34 21.49 6.72
CA ASP A 373 -0.99 21.62 5.41
C ASP A 373 -1.61 20.32 4.86
N GLY A 374 -1.91 19.36 5.73
CA GLY A 374 -2.50 18.07 5.38
C GLY A 374 -1.54 17.03 4.79
N TRP A 375 -0.30 17.39 4.43
CA TRP A 375 0.66 16.48 3.78
C TRP A 375 1.89 16.16 4.62
N LEU A 376 2.43 17.10 5.41
CA LEU A 376 3.67 16.89 6.16
C LEU A 376 3.37 16.32 7.55
N SER A 377 3.53 15.00 7.75
CA SER A 377 3.26 14.39 9.06
C SER A 377 4.27 14.82 10.12
N PRO A 378 3.89 14.79 11.42
CA PRO A 378 4.83 15.09 12.51
C PRO A 378 6.08 14.19 12.49
N ARG A 379 5.92 12.90 12.15
CA ARG A 379 7.03 11.94 12.09
C ARG A 379 7.93 12.17 10.88
N MET A 380 7.36 12.47 9.71
CA MET A 380 8.13 12.87 8.53
C MET A 380 8.92 14.17 8.79
N ARG A 381 8.27 15.17 9.41
CA ARG A 381 8.93 16.42 9.82
C ARG A 381 10.09 16.16 10.78
N PHE A 382 9.90 15.30 11.77
CA PHE A 382 10.96 14.93 12.72
C PHE A 382 12.15 14.31 11.99
N ARG A 383 11.91 13.38 11.06
CA ARG A 383 12.96 12.76 10.23
C ARG A 383 13.74 13.81 9.44
N LEU A 384 13.04 14.71 8.76
CA LEU A 384 13.67 15.80 8.01
C LEU A 384 14.45 16.77 8.92
N ASP A 385 13.94 17.09 10.11
CA ASP A 385 14.65 17.94 11.09
C ASP A 385 15.96 17.28 11.52
N TYR A 386 15.90 16.00 11.93
CA TYR A 386 17.07 15.22 12.30
C TYR A 386 18.09 15.14 11.16
N GLU A 387 17.65 14.73 9.98
CA GLU A 387 18.54 14.52 8.83
C GLU A 387 19.15 15.84 8.35
N SER A 388 18.41 16.94 8.42
CA SER A 388 18.94 18.26 8.06
C SER A 388 20.06 18.73 8.99
N ALA A 389 19.96 18.42 10.29
CA ALA A 389 21.02 18.70 11.26
C ALA A 389 22.24 17.78 11.00
N LEU A 390 21.99 16.48 10.84
CA LEU A 390 23.03 15.48 10.58
C LEU A 390 23.84 15.82 9.32
N CYS A 391 23.17 16.04 8.19
CA CYS A 391 23.80 16.42 6.94
C CYS A 391 24.63 17.72 7.08
N SER A 392 24.10 18.74 7.76
CA SER A 392 24.84 20.00 8.01
C SER A 392 26.12 19.77 8.81
N ASP A 393 26.07 18.93 9.84
CA ASP A 393 27.19 18.70 10.75
C ASP A 393 28.26 17.81 10.10
N VAL A 394 27.85 16.72 9.43
CA VAL A 394 28.75 15.86 8.64
C VAL A 394 29.49 16.67 7.59
N MET A 395 28.76 17.49 6.80
CA MET A 395 29.40 18.34 5.80
C MET A 395 30.34 19.37 6.44
N ARG A 396 29.96 19.96 7.59
CA ARG A 396 30.85 20.92 8.28
C ARG A 396 32.14 20.27 8.75
N ASP A 397 32.09 19.03 9.22
CA ASP A 397 33.26 18.28 9.65
C ASP A 397 34.19 17.90 8.49
N CYS A 398 33.65 17.76 7.27
CA CYS A 398 34.45 17.61 6.04
C CYS A 398 35.08 18.94 5.56
N ALA A 399 34.51 20.09 5.93
CA ALA A 399 34.96 21.40 5.43
C ALA A 399 36.47 21.72 5.62
N PRO A 400 37.16 21.27 6.69
CA PRO A 400 38.61 21.44 6.86
C PRO A 400 39.46 20.77 5.78
N LEU A 401 38.93 19.75 5.07
CA LEU A 401 39.65 19.04 4.01
C LEU A 401 39.85 19.90 2.76
N PHE A 402 39.00 20.91 2.55
CA PHE A 402 39.03 21.74 1.35
C PHE A 402 39.89 23.00 1.51
N ARG A 403 40.61 23.38 0.45
CA ARG A 403 41.40 24.61 0.39
C ARG A 403 40.58 25.79 -0.12
N VAL A 404 40.89 26.98 0.40
CA VAL A 404 40.19 28.22 0.00
C VAL A 404 40.62 28.62 -1.40
N GLY A 405 39.66 28.87 -2.29
CA GLY A 405 39.90 29.34 -3.65
C GLY A 405 40.28 28.26 -4.66
N GLU A 406 40.47 27.01 -4.21
CA GLU A 406 40.64 25.86 -5.08
C GLU A 406 39.26 25.24 -5.41
N LEU A 407 39.19 24.55 -6.55
CA LEU A 407 38.05 23.71 -6.88
C LEU A 407 38.00 22.53 -5.91
N LEU A 408 36.79 22.07 -5.58
CA LEU A 408 36.62 20.88 -4.76
C LEU A 408 36.97 19.62 -5.58
N ASP A 409 37.70 18.68 -4.98
CA ASP A 409 38.01 17.37 -5.56
C ASP A 409 36.77 16.45 -5.59
N ASP A 410 36.85 15.33 -6.32
CA ASP A 410 35.75 14.35 -6.53
C ASP A 410 35.24 13.64 -5.26
N LEU A 411 35.90 13.81 -4.11
CA LEU A 411 35.49 13.21 -2.82
C LEU A 411 34.44 14.06 -2.10
N LEU A 412 33.36 14.41 -2.81
CA LEU A 412 32.23 15.12 -2.21
C LEU A 412 31.30 14.15 -1.46
N PRO A 413 30.68 14.60 -0.36
CA PRO A 413 29.62 13.83 0.30
C PRO A 413 28.45 13.53 -0.66
N PRO A 414 27.70 12.41 -0.46
CA PRO A 414 26.60 12.01 -1.35
C PRO A 414 25.51 13.07 -1.54
N GLN A 415 25.32 13.96 -0.56
CA GLN A 415 24.35 15.07 -0.65
C GLN A 415 24.57 15.97 -1.88
N PHE A 416 25.80 16.00 -2.41
CA PHE A 416 26.13 16.80 -3.59
C PHE A 416 25.70 16.15 -4.90
N ASP A 417 25.32 14.87 -4.92
CA ASP A 417 24.84 14.20 -6.14
C ASP A 417 23.51 14.78 -6.65
N SER A 418 22.77 15.47 -5.79
CA SER A 418 21.58 16.24 -6.17
C SER A 418 21.90 17.53 -6.96
N ILE A 419 23.19 17.91 -7.04
CA ILE A 419 23.64 19.08 -7.80
C ILE A 419 24.09 18.63 -9.21
N PRO A 420 23.56 19.21 -10.29
CA PRO A 420 23.95 18.86 -11.66
C PRO A 420 25.47 19.00 -11.89
N GLU A 421 26.05 18.10 -12.69
CA GLU A 421 27.49 18.05 -12.98
C GLU A 421 28.07 19.40 -13.43
N HIS A 422 27.36 20.13 -14.28
CA HIS A 422 27.81 21.44 -14.78
C HIS A 422 27.93 22.51 -13.67
N VAL A 423 27.12 22.39 -12.61
CA VAL A 423 27.22 23.25 -11.41
C VAL A 423 28.33 22.73 -10.50
N ARG A 424 28.46 21.39 -10.35
CA ARG A 424 29.52 20.76 -9.55
C ARG A 424 30.92 21.08 -10.03
N ALA A 425 31.13 21.17 -11.34
CA ALA A 425 32.44 21.41 -11.95
C ALA A 425 33.13 22.73 -11.53
N ASN A 426 32.38 23.69 -10.97
CA ASN A 426 32.89 25.00 -10.57
C ASN A 426 32.76 25.27 -9.06
N MET A 427 32.59 24.21 -8.27
CA MET A 427 32.40 24.32 -6.83
C MET A 427 33.70 24.71 -6.12
N THR A 428 33.60 25.66 -5.20
CA THR A 428 34.67 26.06 -4.29
C THR A 428 34.25 25.84 -2.85
N LYS A 429 35.18 25.97 -1.90
CA LYS A 429 34.87 25.93 -0.46
C LYS A 429 33.76 26.92 -0.06
N THR A 430 33.65 28.09 -0.70
CA THR A 430 32.57 29.05 -0.42
C THR A 430 31.23 28.55 -0.91
N PHE A 431 31.18 27.90 -2.08
CA PHE A 431 29.96 27.25 -2.58
C PHE A 431 29.50 26.15 -1.62
N TYR A 432 30.43 25.34 -1.14
CA TYR A 432 30.20 24.28 -0.16
C TYR A 432 29.52 24.79 1.12
N PHE A 433 30.02 25.88 1.72
CA PHE A 433 29.40 26.51 2.88
C PHE A 433 28.02 27.10 2.58
N GLY A 434 27.82 27.65 1.38
CA GLY A 434 26.50 28.11 0.95
C GLY A 434 25.48 26.98 0.91
N PHE A 435 25.89 25.79 0.46
CA PHE A 435 25.06 24.59 0.48
C PHE A 435 24.75 24.12 1.91
N ILE A 436 25.75 24.04 2.79
CA ILE A 436 25.53 23.73 4.23
C ILE A 436 24.51 24.68 4.87
N ASN A 437 24.57 25.96 4.53
CA ASN A 437 23.68 26.95 5.12
C ASN A 437 22.21 26.78 4.68
N LEU A 438 21.94 26.13 3.54
CA LEU A 438 20.58 25.72 3.17
C LEU A 438 20.03 24.65 4.12
N PHE A 439 20.85 23.67 4.52
CA PHE A 439 20.45 22.65 5.49
C PHE A 439 20.17 23.24 6.87
N LYS A 440 20.97 24.21 7.32
CA LYS A 440 20.67 24.97 8.55
C LYS A 440 19.36 25.74 8.45
N ALA A 441 19.10 26.37 7.30
CA ALA A 441 17.85 27.09 7.08
C ALA A 441 16.65 26.14 7.12
N LEU A 442 16.75 24.98 6.45
CA LEU A 442 15.75 23.91 6.49
C LEU A 442 15.52 23.43 7.92
N ASN A 443 16.58 23.14 8.68
CA ASN A 443 16.48 22.71 10.09
C ASN A 443 15.69 23.71 10.95
N ILE A 444 15.98 25.01 10.83
CA ILE A 444 15.26 26.05 11.57
C ILE A 444 13.78 26.09 11.20
N ILE A 445 13.44 25.98 9.91
CA ILE A 445 12.06 26.02 9.42
C ILE A 445 11.30 24.76 9.83
N LEU A 446 11.94 23.59 9.76
CA LEU A 446 11.34 22.31 10.12
C LEU A 446 10.95 22.23 11.60
N ARG A 447 11.61 23.00 12.48
CA ARG A 447 11.22 23.12 13.90
C ARG A 447 9.96 23.96 14.14
N ASP A 448 9.52 24.76 13.17
CA ASP A 448 8.23 25.45 13.25
C ASP A 448 7.10 24.52 12.75
N VAL A 449 6.43 23.87 13.69
CA VAL A 449 5.36 22.89 13.43
C VAL A 449 4.14 23.49 12.71
N ASN A 450 3.97 24.81 12.74
CA ASN A 450 2.79 25.48 12.17
C ASN A 450 2.94 25.81 10.69
N LYS A 451 4.13 25.63 10.12
CA LYS A 451 4.43 26.07 8.76
C LYS A 451 5.26 25.02 8.01
N ALA A 452 4.80 24.63 6.83
CA ALA A 452 5.59 23.75 5.97
C ALA A 452 6.73 24.54 5.29
N PRO A 453 7.90 23.91 5.03
CA PRO A 453 8.98 24.59 4.34
C PRO A 453 8.62 24.94 2.89
N THR A 454 8.96 26.16 2.46
CA THR A 454 8.84 26.59 1.06
C THR A 454 10.19 27.06 0.52
N ILE A 455 10.38 27.00 -0.80
CA ILE A 455 11.59 27.52 -1.46
C ILE A 455 11.89 28.96 -1.02
N SER A 456 10.87 29.81 -1.00
CA SER A 456 11.02 31.23 -0.66
C SER A 456 11.48 31.42 0.79
N ASP A 457 10.95 30.65 1.73
CA ASP A 457 11.33 30.73 3.14
C ASP A 457 12.77 30.28 3.37
N VAL A 458 13.16 29.16 2.75
CA VAL A 458 14.53 28.64 2.85
C VAL A 458 15.51 29.62 2.25
N GLN A 459 15.20 30.16 1.07
CA GLN A 459 16.02 31.16 0.39
C GLN A 459 16.18 32.43 1.24
N ALA A 460 15.08 32.95 1.80
CA ALA A 460 15.10 34.15 2.63
C ALA A 460 15.93 33.98 3.92
N LEU A 461 15.87 32.78 4.52
CA LEU A 461 16.64 32.48 5.72
C LEU A 461 18.13 32.23 5.41
N ALA A 462 18.43 31.54 4.31
CA ALA A 462 19.80 31.24 3.88
C ALA A 462 20.57 32.50 3.44
N TYR A 463 19.92 33.47 2.80
CA TYR A 463 20.55 34.73 2.34
C TYR A 463 21.15 35.59 3.47
N ARG A 464 20.87 35.27 4.74
CA ARG A 464 21.52 35.92 5.88
C ARG A 464 23.02 35.63 5.96
N ASP A 465 23.50 34.62 5.22
CA ASP A 465 24.92 34.26 5.10
C ASP A 465 25.48 34.62 3.71
N THR A 466 26.67 35.22 3.67
CA THR A 466 27.32 35.66 2.42
C THR A 466 27.72 34.50 1.51
N SER A 467 27.97 33.30 2.06
CA SER A 467 28.27 32.09 1.28
C SER A 467 27.04 31.57 0.54
N ALA A 468 25.83 31.74 1.08
CA ALA A 468 24.59 31.38 0.38
C ALA A 468 24.37 32.27 -0.84
N ALA A 469 24.65 33.57 -0.74
CA ALA A 469 24.59 34.48 -1.89
C ALA A 469 25.57 34.06 -3.00
N PHE A 470 26.78 33.61 -2.63
CA PHE A 470 27.75 33.07 -3.58
C PHE A 470 27.25 31.77 -4.24
N TYR A 471 26.68 30.86 -3.45
CA TYR A 471 26.10 29.61 -3.93
C TYR A 471 25.03 29.84 -5.02
N PHE A 472 24.06 30.72 -4.74
CA PHE A 472 23.03 31.08 -5.72
C PHE A 472 23.61 31.77 -6.96
N GLY A 473 24.57 32.68 -6.76
CA GLY A 473 25.27 33.36 -7.86
C GLY A 473 26.09 32.44 -8.78
N LYS A 474 26.32 31.19 -8.36
CA LYS A 474 27.02 30.15 -9.12
C LYS A 474 26.08 29.06 -9.67
N GLY A 475 24.78 29.32 -9.71
CA GLY A 475 23.78 28.39 -10.26
C GLY A 475 23.27 27.35 -9.26
N GLY A 476 23.61 27.49 -7.97
CA GLY A 476 22.99 26.73 -6.90
C GLY A 476 21.50 27.07 -6.74
N LYS A 477 20.71 26.11 -6.25
CA LYS A 477 19.26 26.19 -6.08
C LYS A 477 18.84 25.63 -4.73
N VAL A 478 17.72 26.11 -4.17
CA VAL A 478 17.19 25.55 -2.92
C VAL A 478 16.76 24.11 -3.13
N GLU A 479 16.21 23.84 -4.30
CA GLU A 479 15.69 22.56 -4.77
C GLU A 479 16.76 21.46 -4.68
N TYR A 480 18.04 21.74 -4.98
CA TYR A 480 19.11 20.75 -4.82
C TYR A 480 19.32 20.34 -3.36
N ALA A 481 19.15 21.27 -2.41
CA ALA A 481 19.27 20.97 -0.99
C ALA A 481 18.03 20.23 -0.46
N ILE A 482 16.85 20.54 -0.98
CA ILE A 482 15.61 19.80 -0.68
C ILE A 482 15.72 18.37 -1.20
N ASP A 483 16.17 18.18 -2.44
CA ASP A 483 16.34 16.86 -3.04
C ASP A 483 17.35 16.03 -2.24
N ALA A 484 18.49 16.62 -1.90
CA ALA A 484 19.50 15.95 -1.08
C ALA A 484 18.95 15.57 0.30
N LEU A 485 18.26 16.49 0.99
CA LEU A 485 17.67 16.22 2.29
C LEU A 485 16.64 15.08 2.22
N VAL A 486 15.69 15.16 1.29
CA VAL A 486 14.62 14.16 1.19
C VAL A 486 15.19 12.80 0.79
N ASN A 487 16.11 12.74 -0.18
CA ASN A 487 16.75 11.50 -0.60
C ASN A 487 17.55 10.86 0.56
N SER A 488 18.34 11.64 1.31
CA SER A 488 19.07 11.09 2.48
C SER A 488 18.12 10.62 3.58
N THR A 489 16.99 11.32 3.77
CA THR A 489 15.97 10.92 4.76
C THR A 489 15.27 9.62 4.34
N GLU A 490 15.03 9.43 3.04
CA GLU A 490 14.47 8.21 2.47
C GLU A 490 15.45 7.04 2.55
N GLU A 491 16.72 7.27 2.24
CA GLU A 491 17.80 6.28 2.36
C GLU A 491 17.92 5.74 3.79
N ALA A 492 17.88 6.62 4.78
CA ALA A 492 17.91 6.26 6.20
C ALA A 492 16.62 5.57 6.70
N SER A 493 15.54 5.58 5.93
CA SER A 493 14.23 5.09 6.36
C SER A 493 14.08 3.58 6.20
N SER A 494 13.02 3.02 6.80
CA SER A 494 12.65 1.61 6.66
C SER A 494 12.29 1.17 5.23
N LEU A 495 12.23 2.09 4.26
CA LEU A 495 12.09 1.73 2.85
C LEU A 495 13.42 1.24 2.24
N ILE A 496 14.57 1.65 2.77
CA ILE A 496 15.89 1.37 2.19
C ILE A 496 16.80 0.69 3.22
N ASP A 497 17.43 1.43 4.14
CA ASP A 497 18.40 0.84 5.07
C ASP A 497 17.86 0.62 6.49
N GLY A 498 16.81 1.35 6.90
CA GLY A 498 16.19 1.25 8.22
C GLY A 498 17.02 1.79 9.38
N THR A 499 18.12 2.49 9.12
CA THR A 499 19.04 3.01 10.16
C THR A 499 18.35 4.01 11.08
N PHE A 500 17.40 4.79 10.57
CA PHE A 500 16.61 5.71 11.38
C PHE A 500 15.71 4.97 12.37
N GLU A 501 15.03 3.90 11.94
CA GLU A 501 14.17 3.10 12.80
C GLU A 501 14.96 2.39 13.89
N GLU A 502 16.16 1.90 13.60
CA GLU A 502 17.05 1.32 14.63
C GLU A 502 17.36 2.32 15.76
N LEU A 503 17.50 3.61 15.42
CA LEU A 503 17.82 4.66 16.39
C LEU A 503 16.60 5.15 17.20
N TYR A 504 15.42 5.19 16.59
CA TYR A 504 14.28 5.91 17.16
C TYR A 504 13.07 5.03 17.51
N GLU A 505 12.98 3.81 16.98
CA GLU A 505 11.90 2.86 17.27
C GLU A 505 12.29 1.81 18.32
N ASP A 506 13.56 1.74 18.74
CA ASP A 506 13.98 0.81 19.81
C ASP A 506 13.30 1.18 21.14
N GLU A 507 12.59 0.22 21.73
CA GLU A 507 11.89 0.39 23.00
C GLU A 507 12.85 0.68 24.16
N ASN A 508 14.11 0.24 24.05
CA ASN A 508 15.14 0.43 25.06
C ASN A 508 15.77 1.83 25.04
N GLU A 509 15.50 2.62 24.00
CA GLU A 509 16.01 3.98 23.92
C GLU A 509 15.33 4.91 24.92
N THR A 510 16.13 5.77 25.55
CA THR A 510 15.62 6.70 26.56
C THR A 510 14.91 7.91 25.95
N ASP A 511 15.23 8.24 24.70
CA ASP A 511 14.53 9.25 23.93
C ASP A 511 13.31 8.59 23.25
N ASP A 512 12.12 8.97 23.69
CA ASP A 512 10.86 8.53 23.11
C ASP A 512 10.13 9.66 22.36
N SER A 513 10.83 10.77 22.07
CA SER A 513 10.26 11.92 21.37
C SER A 513 9.63 11.54 20.04
N PHE A 514 10.29 10.70 19.24
CA PHE A 514 9.76 10.18 17.98
C PHE A 514 8.57 9.22 18.18
N ARG A 515 8.68 8.27 19.12
CA ARG A 515 7.64 7.25 19.40
C ARG A 515 6.34 7.85 19.94
N ARG A 516 6.40 9.03 20.58
CA ARG A 516 5.22 9.78 21.04
C ARG A 516 4.48 10.51 19.93
N LEU A 517 5.09 10.70 18.77
CA LEU A 517 4.42 11.36 17.64
C LEU A 517 3.36 10.43 17.03
N PRO A 518 2.23 10.98 16.56
CA PRO A 518 1.18 10.16 15.98
C PRO A 518 1.64 9.55 14.64
N LYS A 519 1.33 8.27 14.43
CA LYS A 519 1.53 7.61 13.13
C LYS A 519 0.59 8.21 12.09
N CYS A 520 1.07 8.32 10.87
CA CYS A 520 0.29 8.81 9.74
C CYS A 520 0.59 8.02 8.47
N ALA A 521 -0.37 7.92 7.56
CA ALA A 521 -0.14 7.40 6.21
C ALA A 521 0.94 8.21 5.45
N ASN A 522 1.17 9.47 5.85
CA ASN A 522 2.16 10.35 5.24
C ASN A 522 3.58 10.21 5.80
N ASP A 523 3.82 9.26 6.70
CA ASP A 523 5.12 9.10 7.39
C ASP A 523 6.27 8.68 6.48
N LEU A 524 5.96 8.09 5.32
CA LEU A 524 6.94 7.59 4.33
C LEU A 524 6.70 8.16 2.91
N GLU A 525 5.92 9.24 2.80
CA GLU A 525 5.54 9.85 1.51
C GLU A 525 6.60 10.83 0.99
N PHE A 526 7.83 10.34 0.81
CA PHE A 526 8.98 11.16 0.38
C PHE A 526 8.77 11.86 -0.96
N GLY A 527 8.16 11.18 -1.94
CA GLY A 527 7.82 11.77 -3.24
C GLY A 527 6.85 12.96 -3.13
N LEU A 528 5.83 12.85 -2.27
CA LEU A 528 4.89 13.94 -2.00
C LEU A 528 5.60 15.11 -1.30
N VAL A 529 6.41 14.82 -0.28
CA VAL A 529 7.19 15.82 0.47
C VAL A 529 8.12 16.59 -0.47
N LYS A 530 8.88 15.87 -1.31
CA LYS A 530 9.79 16.45 -2.30
C LYS A 530 9.07 17.43 -3.21
N ARG A 531 7.93 17.01 -3.80
CA ARG A 531 7.11 17.85 -4.67
C ARG A 531 6.57 19.08 -3.94
N LYS A 532 6.07 18.92 -2.72
CA LYS A 532 5.46 20.00 -1.93
C LYS A 532 6.45 21.02 -1.42
N MET A 533 7.67 20.60 -1.10
CA MET A 533 8.76 21.50 -0.72
C MET A 533 9.37 22.22 -1.95
N GLY A 534 9.12 21.72 -3.16
CA GLY A 534 9.58 22.30 -4.42
C GLY A 534 10.85 21.67 -4.97
N GLY A 535 11.21 20.46 -4.53
CA GLY A 535 12.30 19.67 -5.10
C GLY A 535 12.01 19.23 -6.54
N PHE A 536 13.04 18.78 -7.26
CA PHE A 536 12.84 18.25 -8.60
C PHE A 536 12.23 16.87 -8.51
N LEU A 537 11.21 16.60 -9.32
CA LEU A 537 10.83 15.22 -9.60
C LEU A 537 12.00 14.61 -10.36
N GLY A 538 12.83 13.85 -9.64
CA GLY A 538 13.77 12.97 -10.31
C GLY A 538 12.96 12.08 -11.24
N ALA A 539 13.51 11.78 -12.42
CA ALA A 539 13.22 10.49 -13.02
C ALA A 539 13.70 9.46 -11.98
N ALA A 540 12.83 9.06 -11.05
CA ALA A 540 13.06 7.88 -10.24
C ALA A 540 13.49 6.80 -11.23
N GLY A 541 14.64 6.16 -10.97
CA GLY A 541 15.35 5.31 -11.91
C GLY A 541 14.42 4.52 -12.82
N GLY A 542 14.14 5.09 -13.99
CA GLY A 542 13.33 4.47 -15.01
C GLY A 542 14.20 3.43 -15.67
N ILE A 543 14.20 2.23 -15.11
CA ILE A 543 14.53 1.07 -15.93
C ILE A 543 13.39 0.97 -16.94
N LEU A 544 13.76 1.14 -18.19
CA LEU A 544 12.92 0.98 -19.36
C LEU A 544 12.13 -0.32 -19.27
N GLY A 545 10.81 -0.22 -19.24
CA GLY A 545 9.92 -1.37 -19.35
C GLY A 545 8.72 -1.25 -18.42
N GLY A 546 7.77 -0.36 -18.72
CA GLY A 546 6.46 -0.45 -18.08
C GLY A 546 5.84 -1.82 -18.40
N PRO A 547 5.40 -2.61 -17.41
CA PRO A 547 4.76 -3.87 -17.70
C PRO A 547 3.48 -3.60 -18.48
N ALA A 548 3.31 -4.34 -19.58
CA ALA A 548 2.04 -4.42 -20.26
C ALA A 548 1.06 -5.08 -19.30
N PHE A 549 0.06 -4.33 -18.82
CA PHE A 549 -1.09 -4.88 -18.09
C PHE A 549 -1.69 -6.03 -18.90
N GLY A 550 -1.38 -7.26 -18.48
CA GLY A 550 -1.64 -8.49 -19.21
C GLY A 550 -2.09 -9.59 -18.26
N GLY A 551 -3.17 -9.36 -17.52
CA GLY A 551 -3.79 -10.33 -16.62
C GLY A 551 -5.30 -10.10 -16.56
N GLY A 552 -6.08 -11.17 -16.70
CA GLY A 552 -7.48 -11.12 -17.13
C GLY A 552 -8.45 -10.47 -16.13
N PHE A 553 -9.28 -9.55 -16.64
CA PHE A 553 -10.44 -9.02 -15.93
C PHE A 553 -11.49 -10.12 -15.67
N GLY A 554 -11.31 -10.87 -14.59
CA GLY A 554 -12.38 -11.68 -14.00
C GLY A 554 -13.35 -10.77 -13.25
N SER A 555 -14.62 -10.73 -13.68
CA SER A 555 -15.77 -10.10 -12.99
C SER A 555 -15.46 -8.79 -12.23
N MET A 556 -15.27 -7.69 -12.97
CA MET A 556 -15.06 -6.34 -12.42
C MET A 556 -16.07 -5.98 -11.32
N ALA A 557 -15.56 -5.56 -10.17
CA ALA A 557 -16.36 -4.99 -9.09
C ALA A 557 -16.83 -3.56 -9.46
N PRO A 558 -17.87 -3.00 -8.80
CA PRO A 558 -18.33 -1.64 -9.07
C PRO A 558 -17.25 -0.55 -8.89
N GLY A 559 -16.20 -0.83 -8.10
CA GLY A 559 -15.04 0.03 -7.93
C GLY A 559 -14.15 0.08 -9.18
N ASP A 560 -14.02 -1.03 -9.90
CA ASP A 560 -13.26 -1.10 -11.16
C ASP A 560 -13.96 -0.33 -12.29
N VAL A 561 -15.30 -0.26 -12.25
CA VAL A 561 -16.10 0.56 -13.16
C VAL A 561 -15.96 2.06 -12.84
N ALA A 562 -15.85 2.42 -11.56
CA ALA A 562 -15.57 3.79 -11.14
C ALA A 562 -14.15 4.23 -11.54
N LEU A 563 -13.16 3.35 -11.34
CA LEU A 563 -11.77 3.51 -11.79
C LEU A 563 -11.69 3.68 -13.32
N LEU A 564 -12.40 2.84 -14.09
CA LEU A 564 -12.46 2.96 -15.56
C LEU A 564 -13.14 4.25 -16.04
N ARG A 565 -14.13 4.75 -15.31
CA ARG A 565 -14.82 6.00 -15.67
C ARG A 565 -14.04 7.25 -15.27
N SER A 566 -13.37 7.25 -14.11
CA SER A 566 -12.45 8.33 -13.74
C SER A 566 -11.27 8.38 -14.73
N LEU A 567 -10.79 7.23 -15.18
CA LEU A 567 -9.82 7.08 -16.27
C LEU A 567 -10.29 7.69 -17.59
N GLN A 568 -11.50 7.38 -18.05
CA GLN A 568 -12.05 7.96 -19.28
C GLN A 568 -12.18 9.48 -19.19
N ALA A 569 -12.53 10.02 -18.01
CA ALA A 569 -12.62 11.46 -17.78
C ALA A 569 -11.23 12.13 -17.75
N SER A 570 -10.25 11.56 -17.04
CA SER A 570 -8.89 12.11 -16.96
C SER A 570 -8.13 12.04 -18.28
N ILE A 571 -8.31 10.95 -19.06
CA ILE A 571 -7.74 10.83 -20.40
C ILE A 571 -8.40 11.83 -21.37
N ALA A 572 -9.72 12.04 -21.27
CA ALA A 572 -10.41 13.04 -22.10
C ALA A 572 -9.96 14.48 -21.77
N MET A 573 -9.69 14.80 -20.50
CA MET A 573 -9.19 16.13 -20.11
C MET A 573 -7.78 16.42 -20.61
N GLN A 574 -6.93 15.39 -20.81
CA GLN A 574 -5.59 15.56 -21.39
C GLN A 574 -5.59 15.66 -22.92
N GLN A 575 -6.68 15.24 -23.59
CA GLN A 575 -6.83 15.37 -25.05
C GLN A 575 -7.35 16.75 -25.47
N ASP A 576 -8.02 17.49 -24.57
CA ASP A 576 -8.55 18.84 -24.85
C ASP A 576 -7.54 19.98 -24.63
N GLU A 577 -6.36 19.73 -24.04
CA GLU A 577 -5.29 20.74 -23.88
C GLU A 577 -4.29 20.77 -25.05
N GLY A 578 -4.55 20.04 -26.14
CA GLY A 578 -3.64 19.88 -27.28
C GLY A 578 -4.06 20.49 -28.62
N GLU A 579 -5.27 21.05 -28.75
CA GLU A 579 -5.79 21.61 -30.02
C GLU A 579 -6.29 23.05 -29.86
N GLU A 580 -5.39 23.99 -29.54
CA GLU A 580 -5.60 25.41 -29.88
C GLU A 580 -4.32 25.99 -30.50
N GLY A 581 -4.41 26.34 -31.79
CA GLY A 581 -3.42 27.09 -32.59
C GLY A 581 -2.59 26.17 -33.51
N ASP A 582 -2.49 26.34 -34.82
CA ASP A 582 -2.81 27.45 -35.72
C ASP A 582 -3.02 26.83 -37.13
N ASP A 583 -4.14 27.12 -37.79
CA ASP A 583 -4.29 26.90 -39.24
C ASP A 583 -4.70 28.23 -39.88
N ASP A 584 -3.71 29.09 -40.11
CA ASP A 584 -3.80 30.23 -41.02
C ASP A 584 -2.77 30.05 -42.16
N ASP A 585 -3.32 29.82 -43.35
CA ASP A 585 -2.94 30.39 -44.64
C ASP A 585 -1.49 30.32 -45.18
N ASP A 586 -1.40 29.50 -46.24
CA ASP A 586 -1.15 29.94 -47.62
C ASP A 586 0.29 29.92 -48.20
N SER A 587 0.32 29.33 -49.41
CA SER A 587 1.19 29.62 -50.55
C SER A 587 2.66 29.17 -50.57
N GLY A 588 2.90 28.12 -51.35
CA GLY A 588 3.53 28.31 -52.67
C GLY A 588 5.01 27.96 -52.86
N MET A 589 5.24 27.09 -53.86
CA MET A 589 6.46 26.94 -54.70
C MET A 589 7.72 26.41 -53.99
N ASP A 590 8.58 25.58 -54.58
CA ASP A 590 8.71 24.99 -55.91
C ASP A 590 9.82 23.89 -55.82
N TYR A 591 9.64 22.83 -56.61
CA TYR A 591 10.59 21.76 -57.01
C TYR A 591 11.13 20.74 -56.00
#